data_AF-A0A960N2R5-F1
#
_entry.id   AF-A0A960N2R5-F1
#
_cell.length_a   1.000
_cell.length_b   1.000
_cell.length_c   1.000
_cell.angle_alpha   90.00
_cell.angle_beta   90.00
_cell.angle_gamma   90.00
#
_symmetry.space_group_name_H-M   'P 1'
#
loop_
_entity.id
_entity.type
_entity.pdbx_description
1 polymer ?
#
loop_
_entity_poly.entity_id
_entity_poly.type
_entity_poly.pdbx_seq_one_letter_code
_entity_poly.pdbx_strand_id
1 'polypeptide(L)'
;MTTGRHLAKALGYGLSGGLAVLIVLAILFLNRRTDLSVWHEVKLEGEFTADGQVKTFAGYLDLEDALFDELNHKVYESTEPVPTGTHSVNR
;
A
#
# COMPACT_ATOMS: atom_id res chain seq x y z
N MET A 1 23.64 -9.96 -51.36
CA MET A 1 23.45 -10.44 -49.96
C MET A 1 23.35 -9.28 -48.95
N THR A 2 22.68 -8.17 -49.28
CA THR A 2 22.60 -6.97 -48.41
C THR A 2 21.26 -6.87 -47.70
N THR A 3 20.16 -7.20 -48.38
CA THR A 3 18.77 -7.09 -47.86
C THR A 3 18.53 -7.90 -46.58
N GLY A 4 18.99 -9.16 -46.53
CA GLY A 4 18.82 -10.00 -45.34
C GLY A 4 19.53 -9.48 -44.09
N ARG A 5 20.66 -8.77 -44.26
CA ARG A 5 21.41 -8.17 -43.14
C ARG A 5 20.72 -6.91 -42.60
N HIS A 6 20.05 -6.15 -43.47
CA HIS A 6 19.22 -5.02 -43.04
C HIS A 6 17.95 -5.48 -42.34
N LEU A 7 17.33 -6.57 -42.83
CA LEU A 7 16.15 -7.17 -42.19
C LEU A 7 16.46 -7.72 -40.80
N ALA A 8 17.57 -8.46 -40.65
CA ALA A 8 18.00 -8.97 -39.33
C ALA A 8 18.27 -7.85 -38.32
N LYS A 9 18.87 -6.73 -38.77
CA LYS A 9 19.07 -5.55 -37.92
C LYS A 9 17.75 -4.87 -37.54
N ALA A 10 16.83 -4.70 -38.48
CA ALA A 10 15.52 -4.12 -38.22
C ALA A 10 14.73 -4.96 -37.19
N LEU A 11 14.75 -6.29 -37.32
CA LEU A 11 14.19 -7.21 -36.34
C LEU A 11 14.87 -7.09 -34.98
N GLY A 12 16.20 -7.03 -34.94
CA GLY A 12 16.96 -6.85 -33.71
C GLY A 12 16.62 -5.55 -32.97
N TYR A 13 16.53 -4.43 -33.69
CA TYR A 13 16.14 -3.14 -33.11
C TYR A 13 14.67 -3.10 -32.70
N GLY A 14 13.77 -3.71 -33.47
CA GLY A 14 12.36 -3.81 -33.11
C GLY A 14 12.12 -4.65 -31.86
N LEU A 15 12.80 -5.80 -31.75
CA LEU A 15 12.70 -6.67 -30.57
C LEU A 15 13.29 -6.01 -29.32
N SER A 16 14.47 -5.38 -29.43
CA SER A 16 15.10 -4.72 -28.29
C SER A 16 14.31 -3.48 -27.83
N GLY A 17 13.83 -2.67 -28.78
CA GLY A 17 12.97 -1.53 -28.49
C GLY A 17 11.63 -1.95 -27.87
N GLY A 18 10.98 -2.97 -28.45
CA GLY A 18 9.74 -3.52 -27.92
C GLY A 18 9.90 -4.08 -26.50
N LEU A 19 10.97 -4.83 -26.25
CA LEU A 19 11.29 -5.35 -24.93
C LEU A 19 11.53 -4.22 -23.93
N ALA A 20 12.27 -3.17 -24.32
CA ALA A 20 12.51 -2.01 -23.46
C ALA A 20 11.21 -1.29 -23.09
N VAL A 21 10.30 -1.07 -24.05
CA VAL A 21 8.99 -0.46 -23.79
C VAL A 21 8.15 -1.33 -22.86
N LEU A 22 8.10 -2.65 -23.09
CA LEU A 22 7.38 -3.57 -22.21
C LEU A 22 7.91 -3.55 -20.77
N ILE A 23 9.23 -3.50 -20.60
CA ILE A 23 9.86 -3.38 -19.27
C ILE A 23 9.46 -2.06 -18.60
N VAL A 24 9.52 -0.93 -19.31
CA VAL A 24 9.12 0.37 -18.76
C VAL A 24 7.65 0.37 -18.35
N LEU A 25 6.76 -0.15 -19.20
CA LEU A 25 5.34 -0.27 -18.87
C LEU A 25 5.08 -1.20 -17.68
N ALA A 26 5.80 -2.32 -17.61
CA ALA A 26 5.71 -3.24 -16.48
C ALA A 26 6.16 -2.57 -15.17
N ILE A 27 7.27 -1.82 -15.19
CA ILE A 27 7.73 -1.06 -14.02
C ILE A 27 6.69 -0.03 -13.59
N LEU A 28 6.15 0.75 -14.53
CA LEU A 28 5.10 1.74 -14.23
C LEU A 28 3.84 1.07 -13.66
N PHE A 29 3.44 -0.07 -14.22
CA PHE A 29 2.28 -0.82 -13.74
C PHE A 29 2.50 -1.39 -12.34
N LEU A 30 3.66 -2.02 -12.09
CA LEU A 30 4.01 -2.60 -10.80
C LEU A 30 4.25 -1.55 -9.71
N ASN A 31 4.70 -0.35 -10.09
CA ASN A 31 4.89 0.77 -9.17
C ASN A 31 3.60 1.56 -8.89
N ARG A 32 2.49 1.33 -9.62
CA ARG A 32 1.17 1.87 -9.28
C ARG A 32 0.54 1.12 -8.10
N ARG A 33 1.31 0.91 -7.04
CA ARG A 33 0.73 0.52 -5.76
C ARG A 33 0.07 1.76 -5.18
N THR A 34 -1.13 1.60 -4.65
CA THR A 34 -1.77 2.64 -3.85
C THR A 34 -0.81 3.08 -2.77
N ASP A 35 -0.76 4.39 -2.53
CA ASP A 35 0.06 4.94 -1.45
C ASP A 35 -0.30 4.25 -0.13
N LEU A 36 0.67 4.15 0.78
CA LEU A 36 0.41 3.53 2.07
C LEU A 36 -0.72 4.31 2.73
N SER A 37 -1.81 3.62 3.03
CA SER A 37 -2.91 4.25 3.74
C SER A 37 -2.40 4.79 5.07
N VAL A 38 -2.89 5.94 5.51
CA VAL A 38 -2.44 6.67 6.72
C VAL A 38 -2.23 5.76 7.94
N TRP A 39 -3.06 4.72 8.12
CA TRP A 39 -2.95 3.74 9.20
C TRP A 39 -1.69 2.87 9.20
N HIS A 40 -0.90 2.84 8.12
CA HIS A 40 0.41 2.17 8.08
C HIS A 40 1.59 3.10 8.36
N GLU A 41 1.37 4.41 8.39
CA GLU A 41 2.43 5.41 8.59
C GLU A 41 2.39 6.02 9.99
N VAL A 42 1.19 6.07 10.59
CA VAL A 42 1.00 6.56 11.95
C VAL A 42 1.50 5.51 12.95
N LYS A 43 2.51 5.89 13.75
CA LYS A 43 2.88 5.15 14.95
C LYS A 43 1.94 5.55 16.08
N LEU A 44 1.28 4.56 16.67
CA LEU A 44 0.45 4.72 17.85
C LEU A 44 1.33 4.49 19.09
N GLU A 45 1.21 5.36 20.09
CA GLU A 45 2.00 5.26 21.31
C GLU A 45 1.37 4.34 22.35
N GLY A 46 0.05 4.14 22.27
CA GLY A 46 -0.74 3.32 23.20
C GLY A 46 -0.73 1.80 22.93
N GLU A 47 0.15 1.28 22.08
CA GLU A 47 0.15 -0.15 21.76
C GLU A 47 0.47 -1.02 22.98
N PHE A 48 -0.36 -2.03 23.23
CA PHE A 48 -0.11 -2.99 24.28
C PHE A 48 1.10 -3.87 23.93
N THR A 49 2.06 -3.99 24.87
CA THR A 49 3.19 -4.91 24.79
C THR A 49 3.22 -5.83 26.01
N ALA A 50 3.59 -7.09 25.81
CA ALA A 50 3.64 -8.10 26.87
C ALA A 50 4.65 -7.76 27.98
N ASP A 51 5.72 -7.01 27.65
CA ASP A 51 6.69 -6.48 28.60
C ASP A 51 6.25 -5.12 29.21
N GLY A 52 5.00 -4.73 28.97
CA GLY A 52 4.47 -3.41 29.31
C GLY A 52 4.22 -3.21 30.81
N GLN A 53 3.97 -1.94 31.17
CA GLN A 53 3.72 -1.55 32.55
C GLN A 53 2.32 -1.96 33.05
N VAL A 54 1.42 -2.34 32.15
CA VAL A 54 0.04 -2.73 32.45
C VAL A 54 -0.02 -4.20 32.88
N LYS A 55 -0.39 -4.45 34.14
CA LYS A 55 -0.45 -5.80 34.74
C LYS A 55 -1.85 -6.25 35.13
N THR A 56 -2.86 -5.43 34.83
CA THR A 56 -4.25 -5.70 35.19
C THR A 56 -5.15 -5.50 33.97
N PHE A 57 -6.26 -6.22 33.93
CA PHE A 57 -7.25 -6.10 32.86
C PHE A 57 -7.88 -4.70 32.83
N ALA A 58 -8.14 -4.09 33.99
CA ALA A 58 -8.65 -2.72 34.06
C ALA A 58 -7.67 -1.72 33.41
N GLY A 59 -6.38 -1.80 33.77
CA GLY A 59 -5.37 -0.95 33.15
C GLY A 59 -5.12 -1.24 31.67
N TYR A 60 -5.52 -2.42 31.17
CA TYR A 60 -5.50 -2.73 29.75
C TYR A 60 -6.65 -2.01 29.02
N LEU A 61 -7.84 -1.98 29.60
CA LEU A 61 -8.98 -1.25 29.05
C LEU A 61 -8.72 0.26 29.01
N ASP A 62 -8.14 0.82 30.08
CA ASP A 62 -7.76 2.24 30.11
C ASP A 62 -6.73 2.59 29.01
N LEU A 63 -5.82 1.66 28.71
CA LEU A 63 -4.84 1.79 27.63
C LEU A 63 -5.50 1.70 26.25
N GLU A 64 -6.44 0.76 26.07
CA GLU A 64 -7.20 0.63 24.82
C GLU A 64 -8.04 1.88 24.54
N ASP A 65 -8.73 2.44 25.54
CA ASP A 65 -9.53 3.66 25.35
C ASP A 65 -8.65 4.81 24.84
N ALA A 66 -7.47 5.01 25.43
CA ALA A 66 -6.51 6.02 24.98
C ALA A 66 -5.96 5.74 23.56
N LEU A 67 -5.71 4.47 23.24
CA LEU A 67 -5.26 4.04 21.91
C LEU A 67 -6.32 4.29 20.84
N PHE A 68 -7.59 4.02 21.13
CA PHE A 68 -8.69 4.25 20.19
C PHE A 68 -8.98 5.72 19.96
N ASP A 69 -8.86 6.56 21.00
CA ASP A 69 -8.93 8.02 20.85
C ASP A 69 -7.79 8.54 19.95
N GLU A 70 -6.57 8.06 20.17
CA GLU A 70 -5.40 8.40 19.34
C GLU A 70 -5.61 7.97 17.87
N LEU A 71 -6.11 6.76 17.65
CA LEU A 71 -6.41 6.22 16.32
C LEU A 71 -7.49 7.07 15.62
N ASN A 72 -8.56 7.44 16.33
CA ASN A 72 -9.61 8.26 15.77
C ASN A 72 -9.08 9.61 15.31
N HIS A 73 -8.30 10.28 16.15
CA HIS A 73 -7.74 11.59 15.85
C HIS A 73 -6.70 11.55 14.71
N LYS A 74 -5.75 10.61 14.77
CA LYS A 74 -4.61 10.58 13.84
C LYS A 74 -4.93 9.92 12.50
N VAL A 75 -5.89 9.00 12.46
CA VAL A 75 -6.21 8.22 11.26
C VAL A 75 -7.58 8.60 10.74
N TYR A 76 -8.65 8.36 11.50
CA TYR A 76 -10.02 8.49 10.98
C TYR A 76 -10.42 9.92 10.63
N GLU A 77 -10.05 10.91 11.45
CA GLU A 77 -10.30 12.34 11.15
C GLU A 77 -9.49 12.84 9.95
N SER A 78 -8.36 12.20 9.67
CA SER A 78 -7.45 12.57 8.57
C SER A 78 -7.75 11.84 7.26
N THR A 79 -8.60 10.81 7.28
CA THR A 79 -9.05 10.11 6.08
C THR A 79 -10.42 10.64 5.64
N GLU A 80 -10.57 10.96 4.35
CA GLU A 80 -11.91 11.21 3.79
C GLU A 80 -12.83 10.01 4.08
N PRO A 81 -14.12 10.23 4.43
CA PRO A 81 -15.04 9.14 4.72
C PRO A 81 -15.09 8.20 3.53
N VAL A 82 -14.84 6.90 3.79
CA VAL A 82 -15.04 5.84 2.81
C VAL A 82 -16.42 6.06 2.17
N PRO A 83 -16.52 6.23 0.83
CA PRO A 83 -17.81 6.34 0.19
C PRO A 83 -18.58 5.08 0.55
N THR A 84 -19.70 5.26 1.24
CA THR A 84 -20.55 4.16 1.72
C THR A 84 -21.18 3.46 0.52
N GLY A 85 -20.38 2.68 -0.21
CA GLY A 85 -20.86 1.65 -1.11
C GLY A 85 -21.47 0.59 -0.23
N THR A 86 -22.80 0.54 -0.21
CA THR A 86 -23.62 -0.49 0.40
C THR A 86 -23.13 -1.89 0.02
N HIS A 87 -22.25 -2.46 0.85
CA HIS A 87 -21.95 -3.89 0.84
C HIS A 87 -22.30 -4.43 2.23
N SER A 88 -23.60 -4.51 2.50
CA SER A 88 -24.14 -5.30 3.60
C SER A 88 -23.92 -6.78 3.27
N VAL A 89 -22.73 -7.28 3.57
CA VAL A 89 -22.42 -8.72 3.56
C VAL A 89 -22.23 -9.15 5.00
N ASN A 90 -23.33 -9.17 5.75
CA ASN A 90 -23.54 -10.16 6.79
C ASN A 90 -25.00 -10.12 7.28
N ARG A 91 -25.76 -11.17 6.95
CA ARG A 91 -26.99 -11.55 7.64
C ARG A 91 -26.90 -13.04 7.93
#